data_AF-A0A2E4YCE7-F1
#
_entry.id   AF-A0A2E4YCE7-F1
#
_cell.length_a   1.000
_cell.length_b   1.000
_cell.length_c   1.000
_cell.angle_alpha   90.00
_cell.angle_beta   90.00
_cell.angle_gamma   90.00
#
_symmetry.space_group_name_H-M   'P 1'
#
loop_
_entity.id
_entity.type
_entity.pdbx_description
1 polymer ?
#
loop_
_entity_poly.entity_id
_entity_poly.type
_entity_poly.pdbx_seq_one_letter_code
_entity_poly.pdbx_strand_id
1 'polypeptide(L)' 'MKLLNVIQYNSYLDTIGLYSRFRWEWTPGKEVFLVLRQGYNDAYQGFNLETENYSLEVSTTFRF' A
#
# COMPACT_ATOMS: atom_id res chain seq x y z
N MET A 1 3.70 -1.84 -16.21
CA MET A 1 3.93 -2.10 -14.77
C MET A 1 4.14 -0.77 -14.07
N LYS A 2 3.45 -0.52 -12.95
CA LYS A 2 3.57 0.73 -12.19
C LYS A 2 3.71 0.41 -10.70
N LEU A 3 4.59 1.13 -10.02
CA LEU A 3 4.75 1.09 -8.56
C LEU A 3 4.47 2.48 -8.01
N LEU A 4 3.62 2.56 -7.01
CA LEU A 4 3.32 3.78 -6.26
C LEU A 4 3.68 3.52 -4.80
N ASN A 5 4.53 4.37 -4.23
CA ASN A 5 4.83 4.36 -2.80
C ASN A 5 4.38 5.69 -2.21
N VAL A 6 3.66 5.63 -1.10
CA VAL A 6 3.17 6.79 -0.37
C VAL A 6 3.59 6.63 1.08
N ILE A 7 4.23 7.65 1.61
CA ILE A 7 4.59 7.76 3.02
C ILE A 7 3.64 8.77 3.65
N GLN A 8 3.02 8.41 4.77
CA GLN A 8 2.10 9.26 5.52
C GLN A 8 2.64 9.35 6.95
N TYR A 9 2.69 10.56 7.50
CA TYR A 9 3.01 10.77 8.90
C TYR A 9 1.78 11.34 9.60
N ASN A 10 1.41 10.72 10.72
CA ASN A 10 0.30 11.15 11.56
C ASN A 10 0.84 11.71 12.87
N SER A 11 0.80 13.04 13.01
CA SER A 11 1.31 13.75 14.19
C SER A 11 0.45 13.58 15.45
N TYR A 12 -0.81 13.11 15.33
CA TYR A 12 -1.67 12.90 16.49
C TYR A 12 -1.35 11.58 17.22
N LEU A 13 -0.97 10.55 16.46
CA LEU A 13 -0.65 9.21 16.98
C LEU A 13 0.86 8.90 16.92
N ASP A 14 1.66 9.87 16.48
CA ASP A 14 3.10 9.73 16.22
C ASP A 14 3.43 8.46 15.42
N THR A 15 2.70 8.26 14.32
CA THR A 15 2.76 7.03 13.52
C THR A 15 3.15 7.34 12.09
N ILE A 16 4.06 6.56 11.52
CA ILE A 16 4.43 6.58 10.10
C ILE A 16 3.71 5.43 9.39
N GLY A 17 2.85 5.76 8.43
CA GLY A 17 2.26 4.81 7.50
C GLY A 17 3.05 4.73 6.20
N LEU A 18 3.46 3.52 5.82
CA LEU A 18 3.95 3.19 4.48
C LEU A 18 2.85 2.49 3.69
N TYR A 19 2.58 2.98 2.48
CA TYR A 19 1.63 2.39 1.56
C TYR A 19 2.29 2.17 0.21
N SER A 20 2.49 0.91 -0.15
CA SER A 20 3.06 0.50 -1.43
C SER A 20 1.99 -0.19 -2.27
N ARG A 21 1.74 0.34 -3.46
CA ARG A 21 0.79 -0.22 -4.43
C ARG A 21 1.51 -0.56 -5.72
N PHE A 22 1.55 -1.84 -6.01
CA PHE A 22 2.00 -2.38 -7.26
C PHE A 22 0.80 -2.61 -8.18
N ARG A 23 0.89 -2.14 -9.43
CA ARG A 23 -0.11 -2.38 -10.48
C ARG A 23 0.56 -3.07 -11.66
N TRP A 24 0.00 -4.21 -12.04
CA TRP A 24 0.37 -4.92 -13.25
C TRP A 24 -0.84 -5.10 -14.16
N GLU A 25 -0.68 -4.68 -15.41
CA GLU A 25 -1.66 -4.83 -16.47
C GLU A 25 -1.01 -5.69 -17.56
N TRP A 26 -1.56 -6.87 -17.83
CA TRP A 26 -1.03 -7.80 -18.85
C TRP A 26 -1.80 -7.72 -20.17
N THR A 27 -3.08 -7.36 -20.11
CA THR A 27 -3.90 -7.03 -21.28
C THR A 27 -4.74 -5.81 -20.97
N PRO A 28 -5.08 -4.97 -21.96
CA PRO A 28 -5.92 -3.81 -21.75
C PRO A 28 -7.20 -4.17 -20.98
N GLY A 29 -7.40 -3.53 -19.84
CA GLY A 29 -8.55 -3.77 -18.97
C GLY A 29 -8.44 -4.96 -18.02
N LYS A 30 -7.35 -5.75 -18.01
CA LYS A 30 -7.11 -6.78 -16.97
C LYS A 30 -5.90 -6.38 -16.13
N GLU A 31 -6.16 -6.17 -14.85
CA GLU A 31 -5.20 -5.60 -13.92
C GLU A 31 -5.14 -6.39 -12.63
N VAL A 32 -3.94 -6.54 -12.07
CA VAL A 32 -3.71 -6.99 -10.70
C VAL A 32 -3.08 -5.86 -9.92
N PHE A 33 -3.57 -5.70 -8.70
CA PHE A 33 -2.98 -4.82 -7.70
C PHE A 33 -2.49 -5.65 -6.53
N LEU A 34 -1.25 -5.38 -6.12
CA LEU A 34 -0.74 -5.83 -4.84
C LEU A 34 -0.53 -4.59 -3.99
N VAL A 35 -1.13 -4.58 -2.81
CA VAL A 35 -1.08 -3.46 -1.87
C VAL A 35 -0.45 -3.96 -0.58
N LEU A 36 0.62 -3.30 -0.17
CA LEU A 36 1.27 -3.46 1.12
C LEU A 36 1.02 -2.20 1.93
N ARG A 37 0.49 -2.36 3.14
CA ARG A 37 0.31 -1.27 4.10
C ARG A 37 1.02 -1.64 5.39
N GLN A 38 1.98 -0.82 5.77
CA GLN A 38 2.70 -0.96 7.03
C GLN A 38 2.50 0.32 7.86
N GLY A 39 2.25 0.17 9.15
CA GLY A 39 2.18 1.26 10.12
C GLY A 39 3.28 1.07 11.16
N TYR A 40 4.09 2.08 11.35
CA TYR A 40 5.18 2.12 12.33
C TYR A 40 4.85 3.16 13.39
N ASN A 41 4.87 2.77 14.65
CA ASN A 41 4.78 3.69 15.76
C ASN A 41 6.17 4.27 16.05
N ASP A 42 6.28 5.58 16.19
CA ASP A 42 7.48 6.25 16.68
C ASP A 42 7.47 6.19 18.22
N ALA A 43 7.72 4.99 18.74
CA ALA A 43 7.94 4.84 20.17
C ALA A 43 9.34 5.38 20.50
N TYR A 44 9.51 5.96 21.69
CA TYR A 44 10.78 6.51 22.23
C TYR A 44 12.04 5.61 22.12
N GLN A 45 11.91 4.35 21.67
CA GLN A 45 12.98 3.36 21.49
C GLN A 45 13.18 2.89 20.03
N GLY A 46 12.47 3.46 19.03
CA GLY A 46 12.65 3.18 17.60
C GLY A 46 11.36 2.89 16.83
N PHE A 47 11.49 2.60 15.53
CA PHE A 47 10.36 2.24 14.66
C PHE A 47 9.83 0.85 15.01
N ASN A 48 8.65 0.80 15.63
CA ASN A 48 7.99 -0.47 15.93
C ASN A 48 6.86 -0.73 14.93
N LEU A 49 6.88 -1.88 14.25
CA LEU A 49 5.84 -2.25 13.28
C LEU A 49 4.55 -2.59 14.04
N GLU A 50 3.57 -1.70 13.98
CA GLU A 50 2.30 -1.82 14.68
C GLU A 50 1.23 -2.50 13.83
N THR A 51 1.26 -2.27 12.52
CA THR A 51 0.26 -2.80 11.60
C THR A 51 0.92 -3.23 10.31
N GLU A 52 0.59 -4.44 9.86
CA GLU A 52 1.00 -4.92 8.54
C GLU A 52 -0.18 -5.60 7.85
N ASN A 53 -0.52 -5.10 6.67
CA ASN A 53 -1.64 -5.60 5.88
C ASN A 53 -1.21 -5.80 4.44
N TYR A 54 -1.65 -6.92 3.88
CA TYR A 54 -1.42 -7.31 2.51
C TYR A 54 -2.77 -7.50 1.81
N SER A 55 -2.97 -6.82 0.69
CA SER A 55 -4.17 -6.99 -0.14
C SER A 55 -3.79 -7.31 -1.58
N LEU A 56 -4.47 -8.31 -2.14
CA LEU A 56 -4.38 -8.67 -3.54
C LEU A 56 -5.74 -8.40 -4.20
N GLU A 57 -5.76 -7.55 -5.23
CA GLU A 57 -6.97 -7.21 -5.97
C GLU A 57 -6.78 -7.59 -7.44
N VAL A 58 -7.80 -8.21 -8.03
CA VAL A 58 -7.86 -8.53 -9.46
C VAL A 58 -9.03 -7.77 -10.05
N SER A 59 -8.77 -6.98 -11.08
CA SER A 59 -9.77 -6.15 -11.75
C SER A 59 -9.84 -6.48 -13.23
N THR A 60 -11.06 -6.57 -13.76
CA THR A 60 -11.33 -6.70 -15.20
C THR A 60 -12.33 -5.63 -15.61
N THR A 61 -12.01 -4.88 -16.66
CA THR A 61 -12.83 -3.80 -17.21
C THR A 61 -13.35 -4.24 -18.56
N PHE A 62 -14.68 -4.17 -18.74
CA PHE A 62 -15.34 -4.37 -20.02
C PHE A 62 -15.88 -3.02 -20.51
N ARG A 63 -15.59 -2.66 -21.76
CA ARG A 63 -16.15 -1.48 -22.43
C ARG A 63 -16.95 -1.98 -23.64
N PHE A 64 -18.16 -1.47 -23.80
CA PHE A 64 -19.07 -1.73 -24.91
C PHE A 64 -19.46 -0.41 -25.57
#